data_AF-A0ABC8UQE3-F1
#
_entry.id   AF-A0ABC8UQE3-F1
#
_cell.length_a   1.000
_cell.length_b   1.000
_cell.length_c   1.000
_cell.angle_alpha   90.00
_cell.angle_beta   90.00
_cell.angle_gamma   90.00
#
_symmetry.space_group_name_H-M   'P 1'
#
loop_
_entity.id
_entity.type
_entity.pdbx_description
1 polymer ?
#
loop_
_entity_poly.entity_id
_entity_poly.type
_entity_poly.pdbx_seq_one_letter_code
_entity_poly.pdbx_strand_id
1 'polypeptide(L)'
;MTSTMVESSTILVNSWIHRIQSEGGVADIEIYEDIRRLSGEIISRACFGSNYSKGEEIFSKLRALQALVSDKSLLSAIPGMRCLPTKRNRKIQSLGKEFEKCFSRYVDPDVVGFESRMADSCRAEISEVCGKQLPNAAILPKMKTLTMVINESMRLYPTAPIITREALQEMKFGGLTIPKGVTIWTFLPMLHQDPEIWGPDANKFNPERFANGVTAACKLPQVFMPFGFGPRLCLGMPFALQNSKFC
;
A
#
# COMPACT_ATOMS: atom_id res chain seq x y z
N MET A 1 -19.89 10.27 -2.14
CA MET A 1 -18.71 9.38 -2.14
C MET A 1 -18.73 8.40 -0.98
N THR A 2 -18.80 8.86 0.28
CA THR A 2 -18.91 7.94 1.43
C THR A 2 -20.16 7.05 1.38
N SER A 3 -21.29 7.56 0.91
CA SER A 3 -22.50 6.77 0.67
C SER A 3 -22.27 5.59 -0.27
N THR A 4 -21.52 5.79 -1.35
CA THR A 4 -21.13 4.76 -2.31
C THR A 4 -20.23 3.71 -1.68
N MET A 5 -19.26 4.13 -0.87
CA MET A 5 -18.38 3.21 -0.12
C MET A 5 -19.19 2.33 0.84
N VAL A 6 -20.11 2.93 1.60
CA VAL A 6 -21.01 2.23 2.51
C VAL A 6 -21.87 1.21 1.75
N GLU A 7 -22.45 1.62 0.63
CA GLU A 7 -23.30 0.76 -0.20
C GLU A 7 -22.53 -0.47 -0.72
N SER A 8 -21.37 -0.25 -1.36
CA SER A 8 -20.55 -1.35 -1.88
C SER A 8 -20.04 -2.28 -0.76
N SER A 9 -19.64 -1.72 0.39
CA SER A 9 -19.20 -2.53 1.55
C SER A 9 -20.34 -3.35 2.15
N THR A 10 -21.55 -2.77 2.21
CA THR A 10 -22.75 -3.47 2.72
C THR A 10 -23.10 -4.66 1.82
N ILE A 11 -22.99 -4.49 0.50
CA ILE A 11 -23.21 -5.59 -0.46
C ILE A 11 -22.22 -6.74 -0.20
N LEU A 12 -20.93 -6.43 -0.01
CA LEU A 12 -19.92 -7.45 0.26
C LEU A 12 -20.19 -8.18 1.59
N VAL A 13 -20.43 -7.44 2.66
CA VAL A 13 -20.70 -8.01 4.00
C VAL A 13 -21.95 -8.90 3.96
N ASN A 14 -23.02 -8.48 3.29
CA ASN A 14 -24.22 -9.30 3.13
C ASN A 14 -23.95 -10.59 2.34
N SER A 15 -23.08 -10.53 1.33
CA SER A 15 -22.61 -11.72 0.60
C SER A 15 -21.90 -12.71 1.54
N TRP A 16 -21.01 -12.23 2.41
CA TRP A 16 -20.34 -13.08 3.40
C TRP A 16 -21.31 -13.64 4.44
N ILE A 17 -22.23 -12.83 4.95
CA ILE A 17 -23.28 -13.30 5.88
C ILE A 17 -24.09 -14.44 5.26
N HIS A 18 -24.50 -14.29 3.99
CA HIS A 18 -25.23 -15.33 3.28
C HIS A 18 -24.42 -16.62 3.15
N ARG A 19 -23.12 -16.54 2.79
CA ARG A 19 -22.23 -17.72 2.71
C ARG A 19 -22.11 -18.43 4.06
N ILE A 20 -21.86 -17.67 5.13
CA ILE A 20 -21.78 -18.17 6.51
C ILE A 20 -23.07 -18.89 6.91
N GLN A 21 -24.23 -18.29 6.60
CA GLN A 21 -25.53 -18.90 6.90
C GLN A 21 -25.76 -20.19 6.10
N SER A 22 -25.36 -20.22 4.83
CA SER A 22 -25.51 -21.42 3.99
C SER A 22 -24.62 -22.59 4.42
N GLU A 23 -23.52 -22.33 5.10
CA GLU A 23 -22.55 -23.35 5.56
C GLU A 23 -22.76 -23.77 7.03
N GLY A 24 -23.90 -23.40 7.63
CA GLY A 24 -24.25 -23.83 8.99
C GLY A 24 -23.71 -22.93 10.10
N GLY A 25 -23.39 -21.67 9.80
CA GLY A 25 -23.04 -20.63 10.77
C GLY A 25 -21.55 -20.31 10.88
N VAL A 26 -20.68 -21.09 10.22
CA VAL A 26 -19.24 -20.83 10.10
C VAL A 26 -18.82 -21.19 8.67
N ALA A 27 -18.02 -20.33 8.04
CA ALA A 27 -17.51 -20.54 6.69
C ALA A 27 -16.06 -20.03 6.59
N ASP A 28 -15.22 -20.76 5.85
CA ASP A 28 -13.88 -20.30 5.48
C ASP A 28 -13.98 -19.47 4.19
N ILE A 29 -13.58 -18.20 4.24
CA ILE A 29 -13.72 -17.26 3.12
C ILE A 29 -12.35 -16.71 2.73
N GLU A 30 -11.96 -16.92 1.46
CA GLU A 30 -10.81 -16.25 0.87
C GLU A 30 -11.16 -14.79 0.53
N ILE A 31 -10.64 -13.84 1.30
CA ILE A 31 -11.07 -12.43 1.23
C ILE A 31 -10.38 -11.60 0.14
N TYR A 32 -9.25 -12.06 -0.41
CA TYR A 32 -8.42 -11.22 -1.28
C TYR A 32 -9.17 -10.74 -2.53
N GLU A 33 -9.83 -11.65 -3.24
CA GLU A 33 -10.59 -11.33 -4.45
C GLU A 33 -11.81 -10.45 -4.16
N ASP A 34 -12.44 -10.67 -3.00
CA ASP A 34 -13.59 -9.90 -2.53
C ASP A 34 -13.21 -8.45 -2.19
N ILE A 35 -12.11 -8.23 -1.46
CA ILE A 35 -11.57 -6.89 -1.15
C ILE A 35 -11.06 -6.18 -2.42
N ARG A 36 -10.39 -6.93 -3.31
CA ARG A 36 -9.95 -6.42 -4.61
C ARG A 36 -11.13 -5.92 -5.45
N ARG A 37 -12.21 -6.71 -5.49
CA ARG A 37 -13.46 -6.35 -6.18
C ARG A 37 -14.12 -5.14 -5.54
N LEU A 38 -14.23 -5.10 -4.20
CA LEU A 38 -14.80 -3.95 -3.48
C LEU A 38 -14.06 -2.65 -3.81
N SER A 39 -12.73 -2.66 -3.71
CA SER A 39 -11.90 -1.49 -4.05
C SER A 39 -12.10 -1.07 -5.51
N GLY A 40 -12.11 -2.03 -6.44
CA GLY A 40 -12.43 -1.77 -7.84
C GLY A 40 -13.82 -1.15 -8.01
N GLU A 41 -14.83 -1.66 -7.31
CA GLU A 41 -16.20 -1.13 -7.37
C GLU A 41 -16.27 0.31 -6.90
N ILE A 42 -15.68 0.62 -5.75
CA ILE A 42 -15.69 1.97 -5.20
C ILE A 42 -14.96 2.94 -6.14
N ILE A 43 -13.80 2.57 -6.70
CA ILE A 43 -13.07 3.42 -7.65
C ILE A 43 -13.89 3.60 -8.93
N SER A 44 -14.42 2.52 -9.51
CA SER A 44 -15.28 2.60 -10.69
C SER A 44 -16.46 3.52 -10.45
N ARG A 45 -17.08 3.42 -9.27
CA ARG A 45 -18.23 4.26 -8.93
C ARG A 45 -17.86 5.72 -8.75
N ALA A 46 -16.70 6.00 -8.18
CA ALA A 46 -16.17 7.35 -8.07
C ALA A 46 -15.79 7.96 -9.43
N CYS A 47 -15.20 7.18 -10.34
CA CYS A 47 -14.73 7.68 -11.64
C CYS A 47 -15.80 7.68 -12.75
N PHE A 48 -16.70 6.69 -12.75
CA PHE A 48 -17.60 6.40 -13.87
C PHE A 48 -19.08 6.35 -13.48
N GLY A 49 -19.43 6.68 -12.23
CA GLY A 49 -20.81 6.56 -11.72
C GLY A 49 -21.21 5.10 -11.49
N SER A 50 -22.49 4.73 -11.57
CA SER A 50 -22.99 3.41 -11.12
C SER A 50 -22.49 2.16 -11.87
N ASN A 51 -21.51 2.27 -12.79
CA ASN A 51 -21.14 1.21 -13.71
C ASN A 51 -19.78 0.57 -13.39
N TYR A 52 -19.78 -0.49 -12.57
CA TYR A 52 -18.58 -1.26 -12.25
C TYR A 52 -18.00 -2.02 -13.46
N SER A 53 -18.84 -2.58 -14.33
CA SER A 53 -18.38 -3.45 -15.43
C SER A 53 -17.49 -2.69 -16.44
N LYS A 54 -17.76 -1.40 -16.67
CA LYS A 54 -16.86 -0.54 -17.46
C LYS A 54 -15.47 -0.39 -16.81
N GLY A 55 -15.41 -0.22 -15.50
CA GLY A 55 -14.13 -0.11 -14.80
C GLY A 55 -13.42 -1.45 -14.62
N GLU A 56 -14.15 -2.56 -14.54
CA GLU A 56 -13.57 -3.91 -14.51
C GLU A 56 -12.73 -4.20 -15.76
N GLU A 57 -13.22 -3.82 -16.94
CA GLU A 57 -12.46 -3.94 -18.18
C GLU A 57 -11.16 -3.11 -18.12
N ILE A 58 -11.25 -1.85 -17.66
CA ILE A 58 -10.09 -0.97 -17.50
C ILE A 58 -9.08 -1.55 -16.50
N PHE A 59 -9.53 -2.01 -15.33
CA PHE A 59 -8.65 -2.57 -14.31
C PHE A 59 -8.02 -3.89 -14.74
N SER A 60 -8.76 -4.72 -15.50
CA SER A 60 -8.21 -5.94 -16.09
C SER A 60 -7.07 -5.62 -17.05
N LYS A 61 -7.27 -4.66 -17.96
CA LYS A 61 -6.22 -4.19 -18.89
C LYS A 61 -5.06 -3.53 -18.15
N LEU A 62 -5.32 -2.72 -17.11
CA LEU A 62 -4.28 -2.10 -16.28
C LEU A 62 -3.43 -3.14 -15.56
N ARG A 63 -4.03 -4.21 -15.01
CA ARG A 63 -3.29 -5.31 -14.38
C ARG A 63 -2.44 -6.07 -15.39
N ALA A 64 -2.99 -6.38 -16.57
CA ALA A 64 -2.23 -6.99 -17.64
C ALA A 64 -1.04 -6.10 -18.04
N LEU A 65 -1.27 -4.78 -18.19
CA LEU A 65 -0.20 -3.83 -18.47
C LEU A 65 0.83 -3.76 -17.32
N GLN A 66 0.39 -3.72 -16.07
CA GLN A 66 1.29 -3.73 -14.91
C GLN A 66 2.12 -5.00 -14.84
N ALA A 67 1.55 -6.18 -15.14
CA ALA A 67 2.30 -7.42 -15.22
C ALA A 67 3.36 -7.36 -16.33
N LEU A 68 3.02 -6.80 -17.50
CA LEU A 68 3.95 -6.60 -18.62
C LEU A 68 5.04 -5.55 -18.34
N VAL A 69 4.72 -4.47 -17.62
CA VAL A 69 5.68 -3.41 -17.27
C VAL A 69 6.57 -3.82 -16.09
N SER A 70 6.03 -4.64 -15.17
CA SER A 70 6.79 -5.25 -14.08
C SER A 70 7.65 -6.41 -14.58
N ASP A 71 7.31 -6.97 -15.74
CA ASP A 71 8.22 -7.82 -16.49
C ASP A 71 9.43 -6.98 -16.93
N LYS A 72 10.59 -7.37 -16.40
CA LYS A 72 11.77 -6.53 -16.38
C LYS A 72 12.33 -6.40 -17.81
N SER A 73 12.11 -5.25 -18.50
CA SER A 73 13.16 -4.38 -19.12
C SER A 73 12.82 -3.67 -20.47
N LEU A 74 13.57 -2.60 -20.80
CA LEU A 74 13.71 -1.99 -22.15
C LEU A 74 14.96 -2.54 -22.90
N LEU A 75 15.85 -3.23 -22.19
CA LEU A 75 16.91 -4.12 -22.69
C LEU A 75 16.51 -5.61 -22.68
N SER A 76 15.30 -5.99 -22.22
CA SER A 76 14.72 -7.35 -22.41
C SER A 76 14.05 -7.49 -23.76
N ALA A 77 13.84 -6.39 -24.49
CA ALA A 77 13.38 -6.40 -25.87
C ALA A 77 14.32 -7.16 -26.82
N ILE A 78 15.57 -7.44 -26.38
CA ILE A 78 16.53 -8.30 -27.07
C ILE A 78 16.75 -9.58 -26.23
N PRO A 79 16.26 -10.75 -26.65
CA PRO A 79 16.52 -12.01 -25.98
C PRO A 79 18.04 -12.24 -25.75
N GLY A 80 18.42 -12.71 -24.56
CA GLY A 80 19.80 -13.07 -24.22
C GLY A 80 20.72 -11.94 -23.74
N MET A 81 20.38 -10.67 -23.99
CA MET A 81 21.22 -9.52 -23.60
C MET A 81 21.44 -9.39 -22.09
N ARG A 82 20.50 -9.89 -21.29
CA ARG A 82 20.55 -9.91 -19.82
C ARG A 82 21.50 -10.97 -19.26
N CYS A 83 21.78 -12.01 -20.04
CA CYS A 83 22.71 -13.10 -19.71
C CYS A 83 24.15 -12.81 -20.18
N LEU A 84 24.34 -11.78 -21.01
CA LEU A 84 25.67 -11.39 -21.47
C LEU A 84 26.52 -10.94 -20.27
N PRO A 85 27.75 -11.49 -20.12
CA PRO A 85 28.61 -11.26 -18.96
C PRO A 85 29.34 -9.91 -19.04
N THR A 86 28.63 -8.83 -19.39
CA THR A 86 29.15 -7.46 -19.39
C THR A 86 29.38 -6.97 -17.96
N LYS A 87 30.34 -6.05 -17.75
CA LYS A 87 30.59 -5.46 -16.43
C LYS A 87 29.33 -4.82 -15.82
N ARG A 88 28.51 -4.18 -16.66
CA ARG A 88 27.20 -3.61 -16.30
C ARG A 88 26.23 -4.69 -15.82
N ASN A 89 26.04 -5.76 -16.59
CA ASN A 89 25.08 -6.83 -16.24
C ASN A 89 25.50 -7.61 -15.00
N ARG A 90 26.79 -7.90 -14.82
CA ARG A 90 27.29 -8.54 -13.59
C ARG A 90 27.02 -7.65 -12.37
N LYS A 91 27.22 -6.33 -12.48
CA LYS A 91 26.93 -5.39 -11.40
C LYS A 91 25.44 -5.28 -11.10
N ILE A 92 24.59 -5.24 -12.12
CA ILE A 92 23.12 -5.26 -11.96
C ILE A 92 22.65 -6.57 -11.30
N GLN A 93 23.21 -7.72 -11.71
CA GLN A 93 22.87 -9.02 -11.11
C GLN A 93 23.37 -9.14 -9.67
N SER A 94 24.58 -8.64 -9.36
CA SER A 94 25.11 -8.61 -7.99
C SER A 94 24.24 -7.73 -7.08
N LEU A 95 24.01 -6.48 -7.49
CA LEU A 95 23.17 -5.54 -6.75
C LEU A 95 21.73 -6.03 -6.62
N GLY A 96 21.18 -6.66 -7.65
CA GLY A 96 19.85 -7.27 -7.60
C GLY A 96 19.78 -8.43 -6.61
N LYS A 97 20.79 -9.31 -6.57
CA LYS A 97 20.85 -10.41 -5.59
C LYS A 97 21.07 -9.90 -4.17
N GLU A 98 21.89 -8.87 -3.99
CA GLU A 98 22.08 -8.21 -2.70
C GLU A 98 20.79 -7.52 -2.24
N PHE A 99 20.09 -6.84 -3.14
CA PHE A 99 18.79 -6.25 -2.86
C PHE A 99 17.76 -7.30 -2.46
N GLU A 100 17.58 -8.36 -3.23
CA GLU A 100 16.65 -9.45 -2.89
C GLU A 100 16.99 -10.10 -1.54
N LYS A 101 18.30 -10.30 -1.26
CA LYS A 101 18.77 -10.85 0.01
C LYS A 101 18.56 -9.89 1.19
N CYS A 102 18.64 -8.58 0.97
CA CYS A 102 18.30 -7.58 1.98
C CYS A 102 16.78 -7.51 2.15
N PHE A 103 16.03 -7.39 1.06
CA PHE A 103 14.58 -7.28 1.03
C PHE A 103 13.90 -8.48 1.69
N SER A 104 14.35 -9.70 1.43
CA SER A 104 13.81 -10.90 2.06
C SER A 104 14.09 -11.01 3.56
N ARG A 105 15.04 -10.24 4.11
CA ARG A 105 15.24 -10.11 5.57
C ARG A 105 14.28 -9.11 6.21
N TYR A 106 13.68 -8.22 5.43
CA TYR A 106 12.73 -7.19 5.88
C TYR A 106 11.26 -7.58 5.63
N VAL A 107 11.02 -8.66 4.87
CA VAL A 107 9.68 -9.25 4.74
C VAL A 107 9.56 -10.36 5.77
N ASP A 108 9.02 -10.00 6.94
CA ASP A 108 8.70 -10.96 8.00
C ASP A 108 7.45 -11.78 7.60
N PRO A 109 7.55 -13.12 7.47
CA PRO A 109 6.41 -13.98 7.18
C PRO A 109 5.40 -14.06 8.35
N ASP A 110 5.77 -13.66 9.58
CA ASP A 110 4.93 -13.80 10.77
C ASP A 110 3.89 -12.68 10.94
N VAL A 111 3.93 -11.63 10.11
CA VAL A 111 2.94 -10.52 10.18
C VAL A 111 1.55 -10.91 9.65
N VAL A 112 1.42 -12.11 9.09
CA VAL A 112 0.11 -12.70 8.72
C VAL A 112 -0.72 -13.08 9.95
N GLY A 113 -0.10 -13.14 11.14
CA GLY A 113 -0.82 -13.20 12.40
C GLY A 113 -1.32 -11.82 12.81
N PHE A 114 -2.46 -11.38 12.27
CA PHE A 114 -3.18 -10.23 12.78
C PHE A 114 -3.42 -10.46 14.29
N GLU A 115 -2.68 -9.77 15.16
CA GLU A 115 -2.83 -9.95 16.61
C GLU A 115 -4.31 -9.75 16.96
N SER A 116 -4.96 -10.78 17.51
CA SER A 116 -6.39 -10.74 17.87
C SER A 116 -6.75 -9.49 18.66
N ARG A 117 -5.85 -9.08 19.56
CA ARG A 117 -5.93 -7.87 20.37
C ARG A 117 -6.13 -6.59 19.56
N MET A 118 -5.44 -6.45 18.43
CA MET A 118 -5.56 -5.27 17.58
C MET A 118 -6.89 -5.23 16.84
N ALA A 119 -7.31 -6.38 16.30
CA ALA A 119 -8.61 -6.50 15.68
C ALA A 119 -9.74 -6.17 16.68
N ASP A 120 -9.60 -6.62 17.94
CA ASP A 120 -10.51 -6.27 19.02
C ASP A 120 -10.51 -4.78 19.34
N SER A 121 -9.34 -4.14 19.40
CA SER A 121 -9.22 -2.71 19.63
C SER A 121 -9.89 -1.88 18.51
N CYS A 122 -9.68 -2.26 17.25
CA CYS A 122 -10.36 -1.63 16.11
C CYS A 122 -11.89 -1.84 16.18
N ARG A 123 -12.36 -3.05 16.52
CA ARG A 123 -13.80 -3.35 16.69
C ARG A 123 -14.41 -2.52 17.81
N ALA A 124 -13.72 -2.37 18.94
CA ALA A 124 -14.17 -1.56 20.07
C ALA A 124 -14.28 -0.09 19.67
N GLU A 125 -13.25 0.47 19.03
CA GLU A 125 -13.27 1.84 18.52
C GLU A 125 -14.42 2.06 17.53
N ILE A 126 -14.58 1.17 16.55
CA ILE A 126 -15.65 1.29 15.56
C ILE A 126 -17.01 1.27 16.26
N SER A 127 -17.21 0.38 17.23
CA SER A 127 -18.46 0.29 18.00
C SER A 127 -18.75 1.55 18.80
N GLU A 128 -17.72 2.14 19.43
CA GLU A 128 -17.84 3.39 20.20
C GLU A 128 -18.16 4.58 19.29
N VAL A 129 -17.41 4.75 18.20
CA VAL A 129 -17.48 5.94 17.35
C VAL A 129 -18.70 5.91 16.43
N CYS A 130 -19.08 4.74 15.92
CA CYS A 130 -20.24 4.57 15.05
C CYS A 130 -21.55 4.38 15.83
N GLY A 131 -21.50 3.77 17.02
CA GLY A 131 -22.70 3.36 17.75
C GLY A 131 -23.57 2.43 16.89
N LYS A 132 -24.81 2.85 16.62
CA LYS A 132 -25.74 2.13 15.72
C LYS A 132 -25.75 2.65 14.28
N GLN A 133 -24.95 3.68 13.98
CA GLN A 133 -24.94 4.31 12.65
C GLN A 133 -23.90 3.65 11.75
N LEU A 134 -24.14 3.68 10.44
CA LEU A 134 -23.11 3.32 9.46
C LEU A 134 -22.02 4.41 9.39
N PRO A 135 -20.76 4.05 9.08
CA PRO A 135 -19.68 5.02 8.92
C PRO A 135 -20.02 6.10 7.89
N ASN A 136 -19.73 7.35 8.22
CA ASN A 136 -19.95 8.49 7.33
C ASN A 136 -18.75 9.45 7.36
N ALA A 137 -18.78 10.51 6.53
CA ALA A 137 -17.66 11.43 6.39
C ALA A 137 -17.26 12.14 7.70
N ALA A 138 -18.20 12.33 8.64
CA ALA A 138 -17.93 12.96 9.94
C ALA A 138 -17.39 11.96 10.99
N ILE A 139 -17.68 10.67 10.82
CA ILE A 139 -17.26 9.58 11.70
C ILE A 139 -15.85 9.09 11.36
N LEU A 140 -15.54 8.92 10.07
CA LEU A 140 -14.28 8.33 9.61
C LEU A 140 -13.01 9.00 10.17
N PRO A 141 -12.93 10.33 10.34
CA PRO A 141 -11.76 10.96 10.94
C PRO A 141 -11.54 10.61 12.42
N LYS A 142 -12.57 10.12 13.13
CA LYS A 142 -12.52 9.78 14.55
C LYS A 142 -11.97 8.36 14.82
N MET A 143 -11.88 7.51 13.80
CA MET A 143 -11.31 6.15 13.90
C MET A 143 -9.78 6.22 13.94
N LYS A 144 -9.22 6.56 15.11
CA LYS A 144 -7.79 6.83 15.30
C LYS A 144 -6.96 5.56 15.25
N THR A 145 -7.39 4.53 15.98
CA THR A 145 -6.77 3.21 16.05
C THR A 145 -6.69 2.59 14.67
N LEU A 146 -7.80 2.58 13.93
CA LEU A 146 -7.81 2.08 12.56
C LEU A 146 -6.85 2.87 11.64
N THR A 147 -6.76 4.19 11.83
CA THR A 147 -5.81 5.04 11.08
C THR A 147 -4.35 4.68 11.40
N MET A 148 -4.03 4.42 12.68
CA MET A 148 -2.70 3.98 13.09
C MET A 148 -2.33 2.64 12.45
N VAL A 149 -3.26 1.68 12.46
CA VAL A 149 -3.09 0.36 11.83
C VAL A 149 -2.83 0.51 10.33
N ILE A 150 -3.65 1.31 9.63
CA ILE A 150 -3.47 1.55 8.19
C ILE A 150 -2.08 2.15 7.89
N ASN A 151 -1.65 3.14 8.68
CA ASN A 151 -0.34 3.77 8.48
C ASN A 151 0.83 2.80 8.73
N GLU A 152 0.75 1.98 9.78
CA GLU A 152 1.79 0.98 10.08
C GLU A 152 1.82 -0.13 9.02
N SER A 153 0.66 -0.54 8.50
CA SER A 153 0.57 -1.45 7.36
C SER A 153 1.25 -0.89 6.12
N MET A 154 1.01 0.39 5.78
CA MET A 154 1.67 1.04 4.65
C MET A 154 3.17 1.31 4.89
N ARG A 155 3.59 1.42 6.16
CA ARG A 155 5.01 1.55 6.51
C ARG A 155 5.76 0.27 6.16
N LEU A 156 5.28 -0.87 6.67
CA LEU A 156 5.91 -2.17 6.47
C LEU A 156 5.69 -2.75 5.07
N TYR A 157 4.49 -2.56 4.53
CA TYR A 157 4.03 -3.12 3.25
C TYR A 157 3.49 -2.03 2.30
N PRO A 158 4.34 -1.09 1.85
CA PRO A 158 3.89 -0.05 0.93
C PRO A 158 3.45 -0.68 -0.41
N THR A 159 2.27 -0.30 -0.89
CA THR A 159 1.74 -0.76 -2.19
C THR A 159 2.67 -0.43 -3.36
N ALA A 160 3.40 0.69 -3.26
CA ALA A 160 4.43 1.09 -4.21
C ALA A 160 5.81 1.03 -3.53
N PRO A 161 6.54 -0.09 -3.60
CA PRO A 161 7.80 -0.26 -2.87
C PRO A 161 8.96 0.59 -3.43
N ILE A 162 8.82 1.12 -4.66
CA ILE A 162 9.82 1.96 -5.31
C ILE A 162 9.13 3.21 -5.83
N ILE A 163 9.70 4.37 -5.51
CA ILE A 163 9.38 5.64 -6.18
C ILE A 163 10.60 6.13 -6.96
N THR A 164 10.37 6.63 -8.16
CA THR A 164 11.44 7.14 -9.03
C THR A 164 11.26 8.62 -9.33
N ARG A 165 12.39 9.33 -9.49
CA ARG A 165 12.45 10.73 -9.91
C ARG A 165 13.60 10.91 -10.91
N GLU A 166 13.40 11.71 -11.94
CA GLU A 166 14.46 12.11 -12.86
C GLU A 166 14.95 13.51 -12.52
N ALA A 167 16.27 13.71 -12.49
CA ALA A 167 16.86 15.03 -12.35
C ALA A 167 16.69 15.82 -13.66
N LEU A 168 15.82 16.83 -13.67
CA LEU A 168 15.54 17.64 -14.88
C LEU A 168 16.66 18.64 -15.21
N GLN A 169 17.54 18.88 -14.25
CA GLN A 169 18.75 19.69 -14.35
C GLN A 169 19.81 19.12 -13.41
N GLU A 170 21.06 19.53 -13.58
CA GLU A 170 22.10 19.19 -12.60
C GLU A 170 21.71 19.73 -11.22
N MET A 171 21.84 18.89 -10.21
CA MET A 171 21.52 19.25 -8.83
C MET A 171 22.51 18.65 -7.85
N LYS A 172 22.67 19.30 -6.70
CA LYS A 172 23.40 18.74 -5.57
C LYS A 172 22.44 18.06 -4.62
N PHE A 173 22.77 16.84 -4.20
CA PHE A 173 22.02 16.08 -3.20
C PHE A 173 23.01 15.51 -2.18
N GLY A 174 23.00 16.06 -0.97
CA GLY A 174 24.08 15.83 -0.01
C GLY A 174 25.43 16.24 -0.60
N GLY A 175 26.42 15.35 -0.51
CA GLY A 175 27.75 15.53 -1.12
C GLY A 175 27.84 15.12 -2.60
N LEU A 176 26.74 14.71 -3.23
CA LEU A 176 26.72 14.20 -4.60
C LEU A 176 26.24 15.25 -5.59
N THR A 177 26.92 15.36 -6.74
CA THR A 177 26.39 16.05 -7.92
C THR A 177 25.64 15.04 -8.77
N ILE A 178 24.36 15.30 -9.02
CA ILE A 178 23.47 14.47 -9.83
C ILE A 178 23.27 15.20 -11.17
N PRO A 179 23.82 14.66 -12.28
CA PRO A 179 23.61 15.24 -13.60
C PRO A 179 22.15 15.18 -14.06
N LYS A 180 21.79 16.09 -14.98
CA LYS A 180 20.52 16.05 -15.71
C LYS A 180 20.31 14.67 -16.37
N GLY A 181 19.09 14.15 -16.30
CA GLY A 181 18.66 12.87 -16.90
C GLY A 181 18.91 11.65 -16.03
N VAL A 182 19.56 11.79 -14.87
CA VAL A 182 19.74 10.67 -13.94
C VAL A 182 18.43 10.35 -13.20
N THR A 183 18.02 9.09 -13.22
CA THR A 183 16.89 8.59 -12.43
C THR A 183 17.34 8.14 -11.04
N ILE A 184 16.76 8.74 -10.01
CA ILE A 184 16.91 8.38 -8.60
C ILE A 184 15.81 7.40 -8.23
N TRP A 185 16.19 6.27 -7.64
CA TRP A 185 15.29 5.23 -7.17
C TRP A 185 15.29 5.25 -5.64
N THR A 186 14.11 5.43 -5.03
CA THR A 186 13.95 5.37 -3.58
C THR A 186 13.19 4.11 -3.24
N PHE A 187 13.84 3.24 -2.47
CA PHE A 187 13.26 1.98 -2.00
C PHE A 187 12.56 2.22 -0.67
N LEU A 188 11.23 2.33 -0.69
CA LEU A 188 10.45 2.71 0.48
C LEU A 188 10.55 1.68 1.62
N PRO A 189 10.47 0.37 1.40
CA PRO A 189 10.54 -0.61 2.50
C PRO A 189 11.82 -0.48 3.31
N MET A 190 12.96 -0.26 2.65
CA MET A 190 14.24 -0.06 3.35
C MET A 190 14.24 1.21 4.18
N LEU A 191 13.71 2.32 3.64
CA LEU A 191 13.64 3.60 4.33
C LEU A 191 12.62 3.61 5.48
N HIS A 192 11.50 2.93 5.29
CA HIS A 192 10.42 2.80 6.26
C HIS A 192 10.76 1.85 7.42
N GLN A 193 11.78 1.00 7.26
CA GLN A 193 12.22 0.02 8.26
C GLN A 193 13.63 0.29 8.81
N ASP A 194 14.21 1.46 8.50
CA ASP A 194 15.52 1.85 9.01
C ASP A 194 15.49 2.05 10.54
N PRO A 195 16.22 1.25 11.34
CA PRO A 195 16.21 1.37 12.80
C PRO A 195 16.78 2.69 13.33
N GLU A 196 17.63 3.38 12.57
CA GLU A 196 18.15 4.68 12.97
C GLU A 196 17.05 5.75 12.95
N ILE A 197 16.06 5.59 12.06
CA ILE A 197 14.95 6.51 11.85
C ILE A 197 13.74 6.11 12.70
N TRP A 198 13.39 4.82 12.68
CA TRP A 198 12.15 4.26 13.22
C TRP A 198 12.31 3.59 14.60
N GLY A 199 13.55 3.42 15.07
CA GLY A 199 13.86 2.80 16.36
C GLY A 199 14.20 1.31 16.25
N PRO A 200 14.60 0.69 17.38
CA PRO A 200 15.10 -0.70 17.39
C PRO A 200 14.05 -1.74 16.99
N ASP A 201 12.78 -1.39 17.05
CA ASP A 201 11.65 -2.23 16.67
C ASP A 201 11.12 -1.91 15.26
N ALA A 202 11.90 -1.24 14.40
CA ALA A 202 11.48 -0.83 13.05
C ALA A 202 10.90 -1.96 12.17
N ASN A 203 11.33 -3.21 12.36
CA ASN A 203 10.78 -4.34 11.60
C ASN A 203 9.49 -4.92 12.22
N LYS A 204 9.08 -4.42 13.39
CA LYS A 204 7.89 -4.88 14.10
C LYS A 204 6.69 -4.01 13.76
N PHE A 205 5.55 -4.66 13.60
CA PHE A 205 4.26 -3.99 13.44
C PHE A 205 3.83 -3.38 14.78
N ASN A 206 3.85 -2.05 14.88
CA ASN A 206 3.50 -1.29 16.07
C ASN A 206 2.74 0.00 15.67
N PRO A 207 1.40 -0.05 15.64
CA PRO A 207 0.58 1.11 15.29
C PRO A 207 0.74 2.31 16.23
N GLU A 208 1.07 2.09 17.50
CA GLU A 208 1.19 3.15 18.52
C GLU A 208 2.26 4.19 18.16
N ARG A 209 3.18 3.87 17.24
CA ARG A 209 4.09 4.86 16.63
C ARG A 209 3.33 6.08 16.09
N PHE A 210 2.14 5.86 15.56
CA PHE A 210 1.32 6.90 14.94
C PHE A 210 0.32 7.56 15.90
N ALA A 211 0.36 7.25 17.21
CA ALA A 211 -0.57 7.79 18.21
C ALA A 211 -0.59 9.32 18.27
N ASN A 212 0.58 9.94 18.08
CA ASN A 212 0.76 11.39 18.03
C ASN A 212 0.80 11.96 16.60
N GLY A 213 0.33 11.17 15.62
CA GLY A 213 0.31 11.53 14.21
C GLY A 213 1.62 11.21 13.47
N VAL A 214 1.55 11.30 12.14
CA VAL A 214 2.67 10.96 11.22
C VAL A 214 3.93 11.78 11.51
N THR A 215 3.78 13.05 11.87
CA THR A 215 4.91 13.96 12.15
C THR A 215 5.69 13.59 13.41
N ALA A 216 5.13 12.78 14.30
CA ALA A 216 5.78 12.31 15.52
C ALA A 216 6.19 10.82 15.46
N ALA A 217 5.90 10.13 14.35
CA ALA A 217 6.05 8.68 14.26
C ALA A 217 7.51 8.20 14.14
N CYS A 218 8.42 9.06 13.70
CA CYS A 218 9.84 8.75 13.57
C CYS A 218 10.70 10.02 13.63
N LYS A 219 12.03 9.87 13.67
CA LYS A 219 12.96 11.01 13.75
C LYS A 219 12.91 11.92 12.52
N LEU A 220 12.59 11.39 11.35
CA LEU A 220 12.55 12.10 10.08
C LEU A 220 11.21 11.88 9.38
N PRO A 221 10.14 12.60 9.74
CA PRO A 221 8.79 12.31 9.25
C PRO A 221 8.64 12.30 7.72
N GLN A 222 9.48 13.08 7.02
CA GLN A 222 9.51 13.16 5.56
C GLN A 222 9.79 11.81 4.88
N VAL A 223 10.36 10.86 5.62
CA VAL A 223 10.71 9.53 5.09
C VAL A 223 9.52 8.59 5.05
N PHE A 224 8.45 8.87 5.80
CA PHE A 224 7.19 8.14 5.68
C PHE A 224 6.42 8.70 4.49
N MET A 225 6.59 8.06 3.33
CA MET A 225 6.04 8.54 2.06
C MET A 225 5.30 7.44 1.29
N PRO A 226 4.31 6.75 1.89
CA PRO A 226 3.59 5.65 1.25
C PRO A 226 2.83 6.08 -0.02
N PHE A 227 2.57 7.38 -0.18
CA PHE A 227 1.93 8.00 -1.34
C PHE A 227 2.91 8.83 -2.19
N GLY A 228 4.21 8.72 -1.93
CA GLY A 228 5.25 9.59 -2.47
C GLY A 228 5.36 10.93 -1.75
N PHE A 229 6.15 11.85 -2.31
CA PHE A 229 6.41 13.16 -1.72
C PHE A 229 6.58 14.23 -2.81
N GLY A 230 6.29 15.49 -2.45
CA GLY A 230 6.48 16.67 -3.29
C GLY A 230 5.39 16.89 -4.35
N PRO A 231 5.68 17.62 -5.44
CA PRO A 231 4.70 18.03 -6.46
C PRO A 231 4.02 16.87 -7.22
N ARG A 232 4.56 15.65 -7.10
CA ARG A 232 4.02 14.42 -7.71
C ARG A 232 3.53 13.44 -6.63
N LEU A 233 3.08 13.97 -5.49
CA LEU A 233 2.35 13.22 -4.47
C LEU A 233 1.11 12.57 -5.10
N CYS A 234 0.76 11.37 -4.64
CA CYS A 234 -0.41 10.65 -5.14
C CYS A 234 -1.67 11.51 -5.01
N LEU A 235 -2.27 11.85 -6.16
CA LEU A 235 -3.52 12.60 -6.22
C LEU A 235 -4.68 11.86 -5.52
N GLY A 236 -4.63 10.52 -5.52
CA GLY A 236 -5.63 9.66 -4.90
C GLY A 236 -5.46 9.44 -3.39
N MET A 237 -4.44 10.04 -2.74
CA MET A 237 -4.14 9.77 -1.33
C MET A 237 -5.35 9.96 -0.38
N PRO A 238 -6.10 11.08 -0.41
CA PRO A 238 -7.23 11.26 0.50
C PRO A 238 -8.32 10.20 0.30
N PHE A 239 -8.57 9.83 -0.95
CA PHE A 239 -9.54 8.80 -1.31
C PHE A 239 -9.08 7.40 -0.86
N ALA A 240 -7.81 7.06 -1.10
CA ALA A 240 -7.24 5.76 -0.75
C ALA A 240 -7.30 5.53 0.77
N LEU A 241 -6.88 6.52 1.57
CA LEU A 241 -6.97 6.46 3.03
C LEU A 241 -8.40 6.26 3.53
N GLN A 242 -9.37 6.89 2.86
CA GLN A 242 -10.78 6.71 3.19
C GLN A 242 -11.27 5.31 2.81
N ASN A 243 -10.94 4.85 1.60
CA ASN A 243 -11.31 3.53 1.07
C ASN A 243 -10.74 2.40 1.94
N SER A 244 -9.51 2.53 2.41
CA SER A 244 -8.86 1.56 3.32
C SER A 244 -9.57 1.39 4.65
N LYS A 245 -10.46 2.30 5.07
CA LYS A 245 -11.27 2.13 6.28
C LYS A 245 -12.55 1.31 6.03
N PHE A 246 -12.91 1.11 4.76
CA PHE A 246 -14.09 0.35 4.34
C PHE A 246 -13.75 -1.06 3.85
N CYS A 247 -12.49 -1.30 3.49
CA CYS A 247 -11.95 -2.63 3.20
C CYS A 247 -11.52 -3.29 4.52
#